data_AF-T0ZC89-F1
#
_entry.id   AF-T0ZC89-F1
#
_cell.length_a   1.000
_cell.length_b   1.000
_cell.length_c   1.000
_cell.angle_alpha   90.00
_cell.angle_beta   90.00
_cell.angle_gamma   90.00
#
_symmetry.space_group_name_H-M   'P 1'
#
loop_
_entity.id
_entity.type
_entity.pdbx_description
1 polymer ?
#
loop_
_entity_poly.entity_id
_entity_poly.type
_entity_poly.pdbx_seq_one_letter_code
_entity_poly.pdbx_strand_id
1 'polypeptide(L)'
;NGSAATERRDAAFLFAHRYLLSPAVTARHFTVAGLRAAIGNTLALVATPGGLLAAPALSSDPTGEMLAVTAALARLEPPRRADGVWVSRGGGAALLLVRTRAPGSDTDAQARDIARIRADFRAALAAGRARASLQMTGPGVFAVDARARIKHDVLRLSLVSGALILTLLALAYRSARALALGLVPVVSGALAGIAAVALRFGVVQGVTLGFGVTLIGEAVDYSIYLFVQSRSNRPGPQGTEHWRRAAWPTVRLGMLASVCGFAALLASTFPGLAQLGLYSLVGVLAAGAVTRFVLPQLLPEAFTVRDLRPLGAAAGKVLRGGRSARFALLAL
;
A
#
# COMPACT_ATOMS: atom_id res chain seq x y z
N ASN A 1 -9.28 14.75 -10.74
CA ASN A 1 -10.04 14.36 -9.52
C ASN A 1 -10.76 15.53 -8.85
N GLY A 2 -10.76 16.75 -9.42
CA GLY A 2 -11.43 17.91 -8.79
C GLY A 2 -10.97 18.18 -7.36
N SER A 3 -9.69 17.90 -7.05
CA SER A 3 -9.17 18.19 -5.72
C SER A 3 -8.82 19.68 -5.65
N ALA A 4 -9.03 20.30 -4.50
CA ALA A 4 -8.70 21.71 -4.27
C ALA A 4 -7.21 22.06 -4.55
N ALA A 5 -6.32 21.05 -4.57
CA ALA A 5 -4.92 21.23 -4.97
C ALA A 5 -4.77 21.31 -6.49
N THR A 6 -5.51 20.49 -7.25
CA THR A 6 -5.53 20.57 -8.72
C THR A 6 -6.18 21.88 -9.18
N GLU A 7 -7.28 22.29 -8.56
CA GLU A 7 -7.97 23.55 -8.89
C GLU A 7 -7.08 24.76 -8.68
N ARG A 8 -6.35 24.84 -7.55
CA ARG A 8 -5.39 25.92 -7.30
C ARG A 8 -4.25 25.94 -8.31
N ARG A 9 -3.73 24.77 -8.69
CA ARG A 9 -2.66 24.66 -9.68
C ARG A 9 -3.14 25.11 -11.06
N ASP A 10 -4.32 24.69 -11.47
CA ASP A 10 -4.89 25.03 -12.77
C ASP A 10 -5.25 26.53 -12.82
N ALA A 11 -5.79 27.10 -11.73
CA ALA A 11 -6.02 28.54 -11.60
C ALA A 11 -4.72 29.34 -11.67
N ALA A 12 -3.66 28.91 -10.97
CA ALA A 12 -2.35 29.56 -11.03
C ALA A 12 -1.73 29.47 -12.43
N PHE A 13 -1.87 28.33 -13.11
CA PHE A 13 -1.41 28.15 -14.48
C PHE A 13 -2.12 29.09 -15.44
N LEU A 14 -3.45 29.15 -15.41
CA LEU A 14 -4.24 30.06 -16.24
C LEU A 14 -3.87 31.52 -15.98
N PHE A 15 -3.71 31.88 -14.72
CA PHE A 15 -3.33 33.24 -14.34
C PHE A 15 -1.93 33.63 -14.85
N ALA A 16 -0.95 32.74 -14.73
CA ALA A 16 0.41 32.96 -15.20
C ALA A 16 0.50 33.08 -16.74
N HIS A 17 -0.36 32.34 -17.47
CA HIS A 17 -0.36 32.30 -18.94
C HIS A 17 -1.49 33.13 -19.57
N ARG A 18 -2.20 33.96 -18.80
CA ARG A 18 -3.42 34.65 -19.26
C ARG A 18 -3.21 35.51 -20.51
N TYR A 19 -2.05 36.15 -20.65
CA TYR A 19 -1.74 36.96 -21.84
C TYR A 19 -1.48 36.12 -23.10
N LEU A 20 -1.09 34.86 -22.96
CA LEU A 20 -0.92 33.92 -24.08
C LEU A 20 -2.23 33.24 -24.46
N LEU A 21 -3.12 33.05 -23.48
CA LEU A 21 -4.38 32.34 -23.64
C LEU A 21 -5.55 33.26 -23.98
N SER A 22 -5.45 34.55 -23.66
CA SER A 22 -6.54 35.48 -23.87
C SER A 22 -6.72 35.81 -25.35
N PRO A 23 -7.95 35.69 -25.90
CA PRO A 23 -8.23 36.07 -27.27
C PRO A 23 -8.20 37.59 -27.49
N ALA A 24 -8.18 38.40 -26.42
CA ALA A 24 -8.15 39.86 -26.50
C ALA A 24 -6.73 40.42 -26.74
N VAL A 25 -5.70 39.58 -26.56
CA VAL A 25 -4.30 40.00 -26.66
C VAL A 25 -3.86 40.01 -28.12
N THR A 26 -3.52 41.20 -28.60
CA THR A 26 -2.94 41.45 -29.93
C THR A 26 -1.80 42.47 -29.80
N ALA A 27 -1.00 42.68 -30.85
CA ALA A 27 0.06 43.70 -30.82
C ALA A 27 -0.44 45.11 -30.44
N ARG A 28 -1.68 45.47 -30.81
CA ARG A 28 -2.31 46.75 -30.44
C ARG A 28 -2.67 46.84 -28.96
N HIS A 29 -2.91 45.70 -28.31
CA HIS A 29 -3.32 45.61 -26.91
C HIS A 29 -2.26 46.19 -25.97
N PHE A 30 -0.98 46.03 -26.31
CA PHE A 30 0.15 46.55 -25.52
C PHE A 30 0.62 47.96 -25.91
N THR A 31 -0.16 48.68 -26.73
CA THR A 31 0.07 50.11 -26.97
C THR A 31 -0.45 50.92 -25.78
N VAL A 32 0.01 52.17 -25.61
CA VAL A 32 -0.49 53.07 -24.56
C VAL A 32 -2.01 53.25 -24.62
N ALA A 33 -2.56 53.41 -25.83
CA ALA A 33 -4.00 53.52 -26.03
C ALA A 33 -4.73 52.20 -25.71
N GLY A 34 -4.18 51.06 -26.12
CA GLY A 34 -4.73 49.73 -25.84
C GLY A 34 -4.78 49.41 -24.35
N LEU A 35 -3.69 49.65 -23.62
CA LEU A 35 -3.62 49.43 -22.18
C LEU A 35 -4.58 50.34 -21.41
N ARG A 36 -4.67 51.64 -21.79
CA ARG A 36 -5.64 52.55 -21.18
C ARG A 36 -7.08 52.09 -21.39
N ALA A 37 -7.40 51.61 -22.59
CA ALA A 37 -8.73 51.08 -22.89
C ALA A 37 -9.04 49.80 -22.09
N ALA A 38 -8.11 48.84 -22.04
CA ALA A 38 -8.29 47.58 -21.31
C ALA A 38 -8.44 47.79 -19.79
N ILE A 39 -7.60 48.65 -19.20
CA ILE A 39 -7.68 49.01 -17.78
C ILE A 39 -8.97 49.79 -17.51
N GLY A 40 -9.34 50.73 -18.38
CA GLY A 40 -10.60 51.47 -18.29
C GLY A 40 -11.83 50.56 -18.30
N ASN A 41 -11.85 49.55 -19.17
CA ASN A 41 -12.92 48.55 -19.23
C ASN A 41 -12.99 47.71 -17.94
N THR A 42 -11.85 47.34 -17.38
CA THR A 42 -11.79 46.58 -16.12
C THR A 42 -12.28 47.42 -14.94
N LEU A 43 -11.90 48.71 -14.88
CA LEU A 43 -12.40 49.66 -13.89
C LEU A 43 -13.91 49.90 -14.01
N ALA A 44 -14.41 50.03 -15.24
CA ALA A 44 -15.85 50.15 -15.50
C ALA A 44 -16.61 48.91 -15.01
N LEU A 45 -16.04 47.70 -15.21
CA LEU A 45 -16.61 46.45 -14.72
C LEU A 45 -16.65 46.38 -13.19
N VAL A 46 -15.62 46.86 -12.50
CA VAL A 46 -15.58 46.95 -11.02
C VAL A 46 -16.71 47.82 -10.48
N ALA A 47 -17.14 48.83 -11.23
CA ALA A 47 -18.28 49.69 -10.88
C ALA A 47 -19.66 49.05 -11.11
N THR A 48 -19.72 47.85 -11.72
CA THR A 48 -20.97 47.10 -11.94
C THR A 48 -21.21 46.06 -10.85
N PRO A 49 -22.41 45.45 -10.76
CA PRO A 49 -22.66 44.29 -9.88
C PRO A 49 -21.72 43.10 -10.12
N GLY A 50 -21.12 42.98 -11.31
CA GLY A 50 -20.09 41.97 -11.62
C GLY A 50 -18.71 42.26 -11.01
N GLY A 51 -18.52 43.43 -10.41
CA GLY A 51 -17.26 43.90 -9.83
C GLY A 51 -16.77 43.11 -8.62
N LEU A 52 -17.63 42.34 -7.95
CA LEU A 52 -17.27 41.48 -6.81
C LEU A 52 -16.17 40.45 -7.15
N LEU A 53 -16.10 40.00 -8.41
CA LEU A 53 -15.08 39.06 -8.89
C LEU A 53 -13.85 39.76 -9.48
N ALA A 54 -14.01 40.99 -9.98
CA ALA A 54 -12.95 41.74 -10.65
C ALA A 54 -12.13 42.62 -9.70
N ALA A 55 -12.75 43.15 -8.64
CA ALA A 55 -12.11 44.09 -7.72
C ALA A 55 -10.88 43.50 -6.98
N PRO A 56 -10.91 42.25 -6.48
CA PRO A 56 -9.73 41.66 -5.84
C PRO A 56 -8.58 41.39 -6.82
N ALA A 57 -8.88 41.21 -8.10
CA ALA A 57 -7.91 40.85 -9.13
C ALA A 57 -7.26 42.07 -9.80
N LEU A 58 -7.85 43.27 -9.71
CA LEU A 58 -7.44 44.48 -10.43
C LEU A 58 -5.96 44.83 -10.29
N SER A 59 -5.39 44.67 -9.09
CA SER A 59 -3.96 44.95 -8.84
C SER A 59 -3.02 43.94 -9.51
N SER A 60 -3.49 42.71 -9.72
CA SER A 60 -2.71 41.59 -10.24
C SER A 60 -2.99 41.30 -11.74
N ASP A 61 -4.14 41.74 -12.25
CA ASP A 61 -4.59 41.62 -13.63
C ASP A 61 -5.37 42.88 -14.08
N PRO A 62 -4.69 44.02 -14.24
CA PRO A 62 -5.34 45.31 -14.47
C PRO A 62 -6.05 45.42 -15.83
N THR A 63 -5.66 44.59 -16.80
CA THR A 63 -6.26 44.52 -18.14
C THR A 63 -7.43 43.54 -18.21
N GLY A 64 -7.67 42.74 -17.16
CA GLY A 64 -8.81 41.81 -17.08
C GLY A 64 -8.68 40.56 -17.95
N GLU A 65 -7.46 40.12 -18.29
CA GLU A 65 -7.26 39.00 -19.21
C GLU A 65 -7.71 37.66 -18.63
N MET A 66 -7.63 37.48 -17.31
CA MET A 66 -8.13 36.28 -16.65
C MET A 66 -9.65 36.14 -16.83
N LEU A 67 -10.38 37.26 -16.85
CA LEU A 67 -11.81 37.26 -17.15
C LEU A 67 -12.07 36.94 -18.63
N ALA A 68 -11.25 37.47 -19.53
CA ALA A 68 -11.34 37.15 -20.95
C ALA A 68 -11.08 35.67 -21.25
N VAL A 69 -10.07 35.07 -20.59
CA VAL A 69 -9.75 33.63 -20.68
C VAL A 69 -10.89 32.79 -20.10
N THR A 70 -11.39 33.11 -18.92
CA THR A 70 -12.51 32.35 -18.31
C THR A 70 -13.79 32.46 -19.12
N ALA A 71 -14.10 33.62 -19.68
CA ALA A 71 -15.21 33.80 -20.61
C ALA A 71 -15.02 33.01 -21.91
N ALA A 72 -13.79 32.92 -22.43
CA ALA A 72 -13.48 32.09 -23.60
C ALA A 72 -13.63 30.59 -23.29
N LEU A 73 -13.21 30.15 -22.11
CA LEU A 73 -13.41 28.77 -21.64
C LEU A 73 -14.88 28.45 -21.42
N ALA A 74 -15.68 29.38 -20.89
CA ALA A 74 -17.12 29.21 -20.71
C ALA A 74 -17.89 29.11 -22.03
N ARG A 75 -17.34 29.69 -23.11
CA ARG A 75 -17.87 29.56 -24.48
C ARG A 75 -17.45 28.27 -25.18
N LEU A 76 -16.59 27.44 -24.57
CA LEU A 76 -16.29 26.13 -25.13
C LEU A 76 -17.58 25.32 -25.19
N GLU A 77 -17.95 24.88 -26.39
CA GLU A 77 -19.11 24.02 -26.55
C GLU A 77 -18.96 22.78 -25.67
N PRO A 78 -20.02 22.40 -24.94
CA PRO A 78 -19.99 21.16 -24.18
C PRO A 78 -19.64 20.01 -25.14
N PRO A 79 -18.85 19.03 -24.67
CA PRO A 79 -18.48 17.90 -25.52
C PRO A 79 -19.72 17.29 -26.14
N ARG A 80 -19.65 17.00 -27.44
CA ARG A 80 -20.76 16.44 -28.22
C ARG A 80 -21.39 15.28 -27.45
N ARG A 81 -22.72 15.29 -27.33
CA ARG A 81 -23.46 14.20 -26.69
C ARG A 81 -24.22 13.42 -27.75
N ALA A 82 -24.22 12.10 -27.63
CA ALA A 82 -25.10 11.20 -28.37
C ALA A 82 -25.74 10.27 -27.34
N ASP A 83 -27.06 10.08 -27.40
CA ASP A 83 -27.81 9.19 -26.49
C ASP A 83 -27.49 9.44 -24.99
N GLY A 84 -27.30 10.70 -24.62
CA GLY A 84 -27.01 11.12 -23.25
C GLY A 84 -25.55 10.95 -22.80
N VAL A 85 -24.67 10.33 -23.59
CA VAL A 85 -23.24 10.12 -23.27
C VAL A 85 -22.34 11.10 -24.02
N TRP A 86 -21.17 11.42 -23.46
CA TRP A 86 -20.19 12.28 -24.14
C TRP A 86 -19.44 11.49 -25.20
N VAL A 87 -19.24 12.08 -26.38
CA VAL A 87 -18.58 11.47 -27.53
C VAL A 87 -17.45 12.36 -28.00
N SER A 88 -16.32 11.75 -28.36
CA SER A 88 -15.19 12.45 -28.98
C SER A 88 -15.62 13.13 -30.28
N ARG A 89 -14.98 14.26 -30.63
CA ARG A 89 -15.26 14.99 -31.88
C ARG A 89 -15.18 14.09 -33.11
N GLY A 90 -14.23 13.16 -33.14
CA GLY A 90 -14.02 12.20 -34.22
C GLY A 90 -14.92 10.95 -34.17
N GLY A 91 -15.84 10.83 -33.22
CA GLY A 91 -16.77 9.70 -33.10
C GLY A 91 -16.16 8.36 -32.65
N GLY A 92 -14.84 8.25 -32.54
CA GLY A 92 -14.15 7.01 -32.20
C GLY A 92 -14.14 6.61 -30.72
N ALA A 93 -14.68 7.45 -29.82
CA ALA A 93 -14.71 7.17 -28.38
C ALA A 93 -15.95 7.79 -27.71
N ALA A 94 -16.52 7.07 -26.75
CA ALA A 94 -17.58 7.54 -25.87
C ALA A 94 -17.12 7.48 -24.40
N LEU A 95 -17.48 8.49 -23.62
CA LEU A 95 -17.20 8.60 -22.19
C LEU A 95 -18.51 8.50 -21.41
N LEU A 96 -18.61 7.48 -20.57
CA LEU A 96 -19.72 7.23 -19.66
C LEU A 96 -19.27 7.46 -18.23
N LEU A 97 -20.05 8.25 -17.48
CA LEU A 97 -19.83 8.45 -16.05
C LEU A 97 -20.74 7.52 -15.26
N VAL A 98 -20.15 6.53 -14.60
CA VAL A 98 -20.88 5.55 -13.79
C VAL A 98 -20.64 5.84 -12.32
N ARG A 99 -21.72 6.04 -11.56
CA ARG A 99 -21.68 6.17 -10.10
C ARG A 99 -22.22 4.89 -9.47
N THR A 100 -21.37 4.18 -8.74
CA THR A 100 -21.74 3.01 -7.96
C THR A 100 -22.50 3.43 -6.70
N ARG A 101 -23.35 2.54 -6.17
CA ARG A 101 -24.01 2.78 -4.87
C ARG A 101 -23.06 2.58 -3.70
N ALA A 102 -22.15 1.61 -3.82
CA ALA A 102 -21.17 1.33 -2.78
C ALA A 102 -20.12 2.45 -2.68
N PRO A 103 -19.62 2.75 -1.46
CA PRO A 103 -18.51 3.67 -1.29
C PRO A 103 -17.24 3.11 -1.95
N GLY A 104 -16.31 4.00 -2.34
CA GLY A 104 -15.06 3.59 -2.98
C GLY A 104 -14.14 2.76 -2.07
N SER A 105 -14.33 2.80 -0.76
CA SER A 105 -13.61 1.99 0.23
C SER A 105 -14.06 0.53 0.26
N ASP A 106 -15.29 0.21 -0.16
CA ASP A 106 -15.79 -1.15 -0.26
C ASP A 106 -15.32 -1.80 -1.57
N THR A 107 -14.05 -2.22 -1.58
CA THR A 107 -13.42 -2.81 -2.76
C THR A 107 -14.10 -4.11 -3.23
N ASP A 108 -14.80 -4.85 -2.37
CA ASP A 108 -15.55 -6.05 -2.77
C ASP A 108 -16.81 -5.67 -3.56
N ALA A 109 -17.56 -4.67 -3.09
CA ALA A 109 -18.70 -4.15 -3.83
C ALA A 109 -18.28 -3.51 -5.15
N GLN A 110 -17.20 -2.71 -5.15
CA GLN A 110 -16.63 -2.13 -6.37
C GLN A 110 -16.23 -3.23 -7.37
N ALA A 111 -15.62 -4.33 -6.91
CA ALA A 111 -15.25 -5.44 -7.79
C ALA A 111 -16.47 -6.12 -8.44
N ARG A 112 -17.57 -6.30 -7.69
CA ARG A 112 -18.82 -6.83 -8.23
C ARG A 112 -19.44 -5.91 -9.29
N ASP A 113 -19.48 -4.60 -9.00
CA ASP A 113 -20.01 -3.60 -9.93
C ASP A 113 -19.18 -3.54 -11.22
N ILE A 114 -17.85 -3.54 -11.11
CA ILE A 114 -16.94 -3.56 -12.27
C ILE A 114 -17.12 -4.84 -13.10
N ALA A 115 -17.23 -6.00 -12.44
CA ALA A 115 -17.45 -7.28 -13.13
C ALA A 115 -18.78 -7.29 -13.89
N ARG A 116 -19.83 -6.71 -13.31
CA ARG A 116 -21.14 -6.56 -13.95
C ARG A 116 -21.06 -5.67 -15.18
N ILE A 117 -20.43 -4.48 -15.08
CA ILE A 117 -20.24 -3.58 -16.21
C ILE A 117 -19.50 -4.27 -17.37
N ARG A 118 -18.43 -5.02 -17.06
CA ARG A 118 -17.68 -5.79 -18.07
C ARG A 118 -18.51 -6.92 -18.68
N ALA A 119 -19.41 -7.55 -17.93
CA ALA A 119 -20.30 -8.59 -18.44
C ALA A 119 -21.36 -7.99 -19.37
N ASP A 120 -22.04 -6.93 -18.92
CA ASP A 120 -23.08 -6.24 -19.69
C ASP A 120 -22.52 -5.66 -21.00
N PHE A 121 -21.31 -5.07 -20.96
CA PHE A 121 -20.63 -4.59 -22.17
C PHE A 121 -20.31 -5.70 -23.16
N ARG A 122 -19.83 -6.87 -22.67
CA ARG A 122 -19.57 -8.03 -23.54
C ARG A 122 -20.85 -8.59 -24.15
N ALA A 123 -21.94 -8.63 -23.39
CA ALA A 123 -23.24 -9.06 -23.90
C ALA A 123 -23.77 -8.11 -24.99
N ALA A 124 -23.64 -6.79 -24.78
CA ALA A 124 -24.02 -5.78 -25.77
C ALA A 124 -23.19 -5.89 -27.06
N LEU A 125 -21.88 -6.13 -26.96
CA LEU A 125 -21.00 -6.39 -28.12
C LEU A 125 -21.32 -7.69 -28.85
N ALA A 126 -21.83 -8.71 -28.16
CA ALA A 126 -22.24 -9.94 -28.81
C ALA A 126 -23.56 -9.77 -29.58
N ALA A 127 -24.47 -8.93 -29.07
CA ALA A 127 -25.76 -8.65 -29.68
C ALA A 127 -25.69 -7.64 -30.84
N GLY A 128 -24.88 -6.59 -30.71
CA GLY A 128 -24.63 -5.61 -31.77
C GLY A 128 -23.38 -5.98 -32.55
N ARG A 129 -23.43 -5.97 -33.90
CA ARG A 129 -22.25 -6.21 -34.78
C ARG A 129 -21.14 -5.12 -34.67
N ALA A 130 -21.01 -4.45 -33.54
CA ALA A 130 -20.04 -3.40 -33.28
C ALA A 130 -18.71 -3.98 -32.78
N ARG A 131 -17.60 -3.36 -33.16
CA ARG A 131 -16.28 -3.59 -32.55
C ARG A 131 -15.93 -2.39 -31.69
N ALA A 132 -15.97 -2.56 -30.38
CA ALA A 132 -15.56 -1.55 -29.41
C ALA A 132 -14.77 -2.19 -28.26
N SER A 133 -13.91 -1.40 -27.61
CA SER A 133 -13.18 -1.81 -26.40
C SER A 133 -13.65 -1.00 -25.20
N LEU A 134 -13.87 -1.65 -24.06
CA LEU A 134 -14.17 -0.98 -22.80
C LEU A 134 -12.87 -0.65 -22.05
N GLN A 135 -12.65 0.63 -21.80
CA GLN A 135 -11.61 1.12 -20.91
C GLN A 135 -12.29 1.71 -19.68
N MET A 136 -11.89 1.27 -18.48
CA MET A 136 -12.47 1.73 -17.21
C MET A 136 -11.39 2.46 -16.41
N THR A 137 -11.76 3.57 -15.80
CA THR A 137 -10.88 4.36 -14.95
C THR A 137 -11.66 4.91 -13.76
N GLY A 138 -10.94 5.34 -12.72
CA GLY A 138 -11.50 5.96 -11.54
C GLY A 138 -11.10 5.26 -10.25
N PRO A 139 -11.41 5.88 -9.09
CA PRO A 139 -10.93 5.40 -7.79
C PRO A 139 -11.31 3.95 -7.49
N GLY A 140 -12.54 3.53 -7.80
CA GLY A 140 -12.99 2.14 -7.60
C GLY A 140 -12.23 1.12 -8.44
N VAL A 141 -11.96 1.44 -9.71
CA VAL A 141 -11.19 0.58 -10.63
C VAL A 141 -9.76 0.43 -10.12
N PHE A 142 -9.10 1.55 -9.80
CA PHE A 142 -7.74 1.51 -9.27
C PHE A 142 -7.63 0.77 -7.94
N ALA A 143 -8.61 0.93 -7.04
CA ALA A 143 -8.63 0.24 -5.76
C ALA A 143 -8.77 -1.29 -5.92
N VAL A 144 -9.63 -1.75 -6.83
CA VAL A 144 -9.81 -3.17 -7.14
C VAL A 144 -8.57 -3.76 -7.81
N ASP A 145 -8.01 -3.08 -8.80
CA ASP A 145 -6.79 -3.54 -9.48
C ASP A 145 -5.59 -3.56 -8.52
N ALA A 146 -5.45 -2.55 -7.66
CA ALA A 146 -4.41 -2.52 -6.64
C ALA A 146 -4.57 -3.67 -5.64
N ARG A 147 -5.79 -3.93 -5.14
CA ARG A 147 -6.08 -5.07 -4.26
C ARG A 147 -5.70 -6.40 -4.91
N ALA A 148 -6.04 -6.59 -6.18
CA ALA A 148 -5.72 -7.81 -6.91
C ALA A 148 -4.21 -8.02 -7.06
N ARG A 149 -3.47 -6.96 -7.44
CA ARG A 149 -2.00 -6.99 -7.54
C ARG A 149 -1.36 -7.28 -6.19
N ILE A 150 -1.77 -6.56 -5.13
CA ILE A 150 -1.28 -6.79 -3.77
C ILE A 150 -1.52 -8.25 -3.35
N LYS A 151 -2.72 -8.80 -3.57
CA LYS A 151 -3.01 -10.19 -3.21
C LYS A 151 -2.08 -11.18 -3.93
N HIS A 152 -1.84 -10.96 -5.23
CA HIS A 152 -0.95 -11.81 -6.02
C HIS A 152 0.51 -11.72 -5.54
N ASP A 153 1.01 -10.49 -5.33
CA ASP A 153 2.38 -10.25 -4.91
C ASP A 153 2.63 -10.78 -3.50
N VAL A 154 1.67 -10.59 -2.59
CA VAL A 154 1.69 -11.14 -1.24
C VAL A 154 1.80 -12.66 -1.30
N LEU A 155 0.95 -13.38 -2.06
CA LEU A 155 1.07 -14.84 -2.18
C LEU A 155 2.41 -15.30 -2.76
N ARG A 156 2.89 -14.63 -3.82
CA ARG A 156 4.17 -14.98 -4.46
C ARG A 156 5.35 -14.75 -3.51
N LEU A 157 5.41 -13.59 -2.88
CA LEU A 157 6.45 -13.26 -1.91
C LEU A 157 6.39 -14.22 -0.72
N SER A 158 5.21 -14.62 -0.26
CA SER A 158 5.09 -15.60 0.81
C SER A 158 5.63 -16.96 0.47
N LEU A 159 5.36 -17.44 -0.74
CA LEU A 159 5.91 -18.71 -1.20
C LEU A 159 7.44 -18.64 -1.32
N VAL A 160 7.97 -17.56 -1.90
CA VAL A 160 9.42 -17.37 -2.06
C VAL A 160 10.11 -17.24 -0.71
N SER A 161 9.62 -16.37 0.18
CA SER A 161 10.16 -16.19 1.52
C SER A 161 10.05 -17.45 2.37
N GLY A 162 8.91 -18.15 2.31
CA GLY A 162 8.72 -19.43 3.02
C GLY A 162 9.70 -20.49 2.53
N ALA A 163 9.87 -20.65 1.21
CA ALA A 163 10.85 -21.56 0.65
C ALA A 163 12.29 -21.20 1.04
N LEU A 164 12.62 -19.90 1.05
CA LEU A 164 13.94 -19.41 1.47
C LEU A 164 14.21 -19.71 2.95
N ILE A 165 13.26 -19.43 3.84
CA ILE A 165 13.35 -19.71 5.28
C ILE A 165 13.50 -21.22 5.51
N LEU A 166 12.66 -22.04 4.88
CA LEU A 166 12.75 -23.50 4.98
C LEU A 166 14.10 -24.03 4.51
N THR A 167 14.61 -23.52 3.38
CA THR A 167 15.92 -23.89 2.84
C THR A 167 17.04 -23.47 3.79
N LEU A 168 16.98 -22.25 4.32
CA LEU A 168 17.96 -21.74 5.28
C LEU A 168 17.99 -22.58 6.55
N LEU A 169 16.83 -22.88 7.14
CA LEU A 169 16.73 -23.73 8.33
C LEU A 169 17.18 -25.16 8.05
N ALA A 170 16.83 -25.73 6.90
CA ALA A 170 17.29 -27.06 6.49
C ALA A 170 18.82 -27.10 6.37
N LEU A 171 19.44 -26.06 5.82
CA LEU A 171 20.90 -25.92 5.71
C LEU A 171 21.58 -25.66 7.06
N ALA A 172 20.96 -24.86 7.92
CA ALA A 172 21.48 -24.51 9.25
C ALA A 172 21.42 -25.71 10.19
N TYR A 173 20.30 -26.43 10.21
CA TYR A 173 20.08 -27.55 11.11
C TYR A 173 20.58 -28.88 10.57
N ARG A 174 20.58 -29.09 9.25
CA ARG A 174 20.91 -30.37 8.56
C ARG A 174 20.24 -31.61 9.15
N SER A 175 19.11 -31.43 9.83
CA SER A 175 18.38 -32.48 10.54
C SER A 175 16.89 -32.24 10.34
N ALA A 176 16.21 -33.21 9.71
CA ALA A 176 14.76 -33.14 9.48
C ALA A 176 13.97 -33.05 10.79
N ARG A 177 14.47 -33.67 11.87
CA ARG A 177 13.85 -33.59 13.20
C ARG A 177 13.97 -32.19 13.80
N ALA A 178 15.15 -31.56 13.70
CA ALA A 178 15.35 -30.19 14.19
C ALA A 178 14.53 -29.18 13.37
N LEU A 179 14.44 -29.38 12.05
CA LEU A 179 13.57 -28.58 11.19
C LEU A 179 12.10 -28.74 11.59
N ALA A 180 11.62 -29.98 11.76
CA ALA A 180 10.24 -30.24 12.17
C ALA A 180 9.92 -29.59 13.52
N LEU A 181 10.79 -29.74 14.52
CA LEU A 181 10.63 -29.13 15.84
C LEU A 181 10.65 -27.59 15.76
N GLY A 182 11.52 -27.00 14.93
CA GLY A 182 11.57 -25.56 14.72
C GLY A 182 10.31 -24.98 14.05
N LEU A 183 9.60 -25.80 13.26
CA LEU A 183 8.35 -25.40 12.62
C LEU A 183 7.12 -25.58 13.52
N VAL A 184 7.22 -26.28 14.65
CA VAL A 184 6.07 -26.50 15.54
C VAL A 184 5.45 -25.17 16.01
N PRO A 185 6.20 -24.20 16.57
CA PRO A 185 5.62 -22.90 16.95
C PRO A 185 4.99 -22.15 15.79
N VAL A 186 5.58 -22.25 14.60
CA VAL A 186 5.13 -21.57 13.38
C VAL A 186 3.78 -22.10 12.93
N VAL A 187 3.66 -23.42 12.80
CA VAL A 187 2.43 -24.08 12.35
C VAL A 187 1.33 -23.86 13.39
N SER A 188 1.64 -24.01 14.68
CA SER A 188 0.66 -23.74 15.74
C SER A 188 0.18 -22.29 15.76
N GLY A 189 1.10 -21.33 15.61
CA GLY A 189 0.77 -19.91 15.51
C GLY A 189 -0.10 -19.59 14.30
N ALA A 190 0.28 -20.07 13.12
CA ALA A 190 -0.48 -19.87 11.89
C ALA A 190 -1.90 -20.46 11.98
N LEU A 191 -2.04 -21.70 12.48
CA LEU A 191 -3.33 -22.34 12.66
C LEU A 191 -4.21 -21.61 13.69
N ALA A 192 -3.64 -21.18 14.82
CA ALA A 192 -4.36 -20.41 15.83
C ALA A 192 -4.84 -19.06 15.29
N GLY A 193 -3.98 -18.36 14.53
CA GLY A 193 -4.32 -17.11 13.85
C GLY A 193 -5.43 -17.29 12.81
N ILE A 194 -5.33 -18.32 11.95
CA ILE A 194 -6.37 -18.66 10.98
C ILE A 194 -7.70 -18.96 11.69
N ALA A 195 -7.67 -19.77 12.74
CA ALA A 195 -8.86 -20.11 13.51
C ALA A 195 -9.51 -18.87 14.13
N ALA A 196 -8.73 -17.98 14.75
CA ALA A 196 -9.25 -16.75 15.34
C ALA A 196 -9.89 -15.81 14.30
N VAL A 197 -9.26 -15.66 13.13
CA VAL A 197 -9.83 -14.85 12.05
C VAL A 197 -11.09 -15.50 11.49
N ALA A 198 -11.09 -16.82 11.27
CA ALA A 198 -12.26 -17.54 10.78
C ALA A 198 -13.44 -17.43 11.75
N LEU A 199 -13.20 -17.54 13.06
CA LEU A 199 -14.23 -17.38 14.09
C LEU A 199 -14.80 -15.96 14.16
N ARG A 200 -13.95 -14.92 14.00
CA ARG A 200 -14.40 -13.53 14.11
C ARG A 200 -15.01 -12.97 12.83
N PHE A 201 -14.48 -13.34 11.66
CA PHE A 201 -14.82 -12.73 10.38
C PHE A 201 -15.47 -13.69 9.38
N GLY A 202 -15.56 -14.98 9.68
CA GLY A 202 -16.14 -16.02 8.82
C GLY A 202 -15.30 -16.40 7.60
N VAL A 203 -14.56 -15.44 7.02
CA VAL A 203 -13.73 -15.64 5.83
C VAL A 203 -12.35 -15.01 6.02
N VAL A 204 -11.30 -15.79 5.74
CA VAL A 204 -9.92 -15.31 5.80
C VAL A 204 -9.54 -14.66 4.48
N GLN A 205 -9.19 -13.38 4.49
CA GLN A 205 -8.70 -12.72 3.29
C GLN A 205 -7.31 -13.22 2.91
N GLY A 206 -7.08 -13.45 1.61
CA GLY A 206 -5.77 -13.93 1.13
C GLY A 206 -4.61 -12.97 1.43
N VAL A 207 -4.89 -11.66 1.57
CA VAL A 207 -3.90 -10.67 1.98
C VAL A 207 -3.42 -10.94 3.41
N THR A 208 -4.32 -11.24 4.34
CA THR A 208 -3.99 -11.64 5.72
C THR A 208 -3.09 -12.87 5.75
N LEU A 209 -3.37 -13.88 4.92
CA LEU A 209 -2.55 -15.10 4.86
C LEU A 209 -1.13 -14.84 4.41
N GLY A 210 -0.91 -14.01 3.38
CA GLY A 210 0.47 -13.80 2.92
C GLY A 210 1.26 -12.79 3.76
N PHE A 211 0.59 -11.93 4.52
CA PHE A 211 1.24 -11.28 5.67
C PHE A 211 1.65 -12.29 6.75
N GLY A 212 1.13 -13.52 6.73
CA GLY A 212 1.62 -14.61 7.56
C GLY A 212 3.10 -14.93 7.42
N VAL A 213 3.79 -14.42 6.41
CA VAL A 213 5.27 -14.44 6.33
C VAL A 213 5.92 -13.75 7.50
N THR A 214 5.38 -12.61 7.95
CA THR A 214 5.97 -11.89 9.09
C THR A 214 5.81 -12.70 10.36
N LEU A 215 4.64 -13.33 10.54
CA LEU A 215 4.40 -14.29 11.61
C LEU A 215 5.34 -15.50 11.50
N ILE A 216 5.57 -16.05 10.31
CA ILE A 216 6.50 -17.16 10.10
C ILE A 216 7.90 -16.76 10.55
N GLY A 217 8.41 -15.62 10.09
CA GLY A 217 9.73 -15.13 10.48
C GLY A 217 9.87 -14.99 11.99
N GLU A 218 8.91 -14.33 12.62
CA GLU A 218 8.94 -14.10 14.06
C GLU A 218 8.80 -15.39 14.88
N ALA A 219 7.87 -16.28 14.50
CA ALA A 219 7.66 -17.55 15.19
C ALA A 219 8.87 -18.51 15.03
N VAL A 220 9.52 -18.50 13.86
CA VAL A 220 10.75 -19.26 13.62
C VAL A 220 11.86 -18.76 14.55
N ASP A 221 12.02 -17.45 14.72
CA ASP A 221 13.07 -16.87 15.56
C ASP A 221 12.96 -17.36 17.01
N TYR A 222 11.76 -17.52 17.54
CA TYR A 222 11.57 -18.05 18.90
C TYR A 222 12.16 -19.45 19.07
N SER A 223 11.98 -20.32 18.07
CA SER A 223 12.56 -21.66 18.07
C SER A 223 14.08 -21.65 17.89
N ILE A 224 14.61 -20.75 17.04
CA ILE A 224 16.05 -20.56 16.86
C ILE A 224 16.69 -20.12 18.18
N TYR A 225 16.11 -19.13 18.84
CA TYR A 225 16.60 -18.63 20.13
C TYR A 225 16.63 -19.74 21.18
N LEU A 226 15.58 -20.57 21.24
CA LEU A 226 15.55 -21.74 22.12
C LEU A 226 16.69 -22.71 21.80
N PHE A 227 16.83 -23.14 20.53
CA PHE A 227 17.81 -24.15 20.14
C PHE A 227 19.26 -23.69 20.31
N VAL A 228 19.56 -22.43 19.97
CA VAL A 228 20.91 -21.89 20.06
C VAL A 228 21.33 -21.69 21.51
N GLN A 229 20.46 -21.14 22.35
CA GLN A 229 20.82 -20.79 23.73
C GLN A 229 20.66 -21.95 24.71
N SER A 230 19.78 -22.92 24.46
CA SER A 230 19.71 -24.15 25.27
C SER A 230 20.99 -24.98 25.15
N ARG A 231 21.70 -24.89 24.01
CA ARG A 231 22.99 -25.56 23.79
C ARG A 231 24.16 -24.87 24.49
N SER A 232 24.08 -23.57 24.75
CA SER A 232 25.27 -22.77 25.07
C SER A 232 25.92 -23.10 26.40
N ASN A 233 25.25 -23.84 27.32
CA ASN A 233 25.82 -24.13 28.63
C ASN A 233 25.65 -25.56 29.16
N ARG A 234 24.57 -26.31 28.89
CA ARG A 234 24.38 -27.73 29.36
C ARG A 234 23.34 -28.49 28.52
N PRO A 235 23.62 -29.69 27.98
CA PRO A 235 22.60 -30.50 27.29
C PRO A 235 21.50 -30.99 28.24
N GLY A 236 20.30 -31.28 27.71
CA GLY A 236 19.18 -31.81 28.48
C GLY A 236 18.40 -30.76 29.30
N PRO A 237 17.67 -31.17 30.35
CA PRO A 237 16.76 -30.31 31.12
C PRO A 237 17.41 -29.04 31.70
N GLN A 238 18.71 -29.10 31.98
CA GLN A 238 19.46 -27.99 32.55
C GLN A 238 19.66 -26.82 31.56
N GLY A 239 19.82 -27.11 30.27
CA GLY A 239 19.91 -26.08 29.21
C GLY A 239 18.58 -25.36 29.00
N THR A 240 17.48 -26.10 29.05
CA THR A 240 16.12 -25.54 28.99
C THR A 240 15.82 -24.62 30.16
N GLU A 241 16.20 -25.01 31.39
CA GLU A 241 16.01 -24.17 32.58
C GLU A 241 16.82 -22.88 32.50
N HIS A 242 18.06 -22.95 32.01
CA HIS A 242 18.89 -21.78 31.81
C HIS A 242 18.28 -20.81 30.78
N TRP A 243 17.85 -21.32 29.63
CA TRP A 243 17.14 -20.52 28.62
C TRP A 243 15.91 -19.82 29.21
N ARG A 244 15.13 -20.55 30.01
CA ARG A 244 13.91 -20.05 30.64
C ARG A 244 14.14 -18.86 31.57
N ARG A 245 15.31 -18.82 32.22
CA ARG A 245 15.69 -17.73 33.15
C ARG A 245 16.42 -16.60 32.45
N ALA A 246 17.34 -16.90 31.54
CA ALA A 246 18.24 -15.91 30.93
C ALA A 246 17.75 -15.37 29.59
N ALA A 247 17.17 -16.22 28.74
CA ALA A 247 16.84 -15.89 27.35
C ALA A 247 15.37 -15.49 27.16
N TRP A 248 14.47 -16.19 27.85
CA TRP A 248 13.04 -15.98 27.73
C TRP A 248 12.58 -14.54 28.04
N PRO A 249 13.14 -13.82 29.05
CA PRO A 249 12.76 -12.43 29.27
C PRO A 249 12.97 -11.55 28.03
N THR A 250 14.07 -11.75 27.29
CA THR A 250 14.36 -11.01 26.05
C THR A 250 13.40 -11.39 24.93
N VAL A 251 13.15 -12.70 24.73
CA VAL A 251 12.18 -13.17 23.71
C VAL A 251 10.78 -12.65 24.03
N ARG A 252 10.36 -12.71 25.30
CA ARG A 252 9.07 -12.20 25.76
C ARG A 252 8.93 -10.70 25.53
N LEU A 253 9.99 -9.92 25.75
CA LEU A 253 9.97 -8.48 25.50
C LEU A 253 9.77 -8.18 24.01
N GLY A 254 10.48 -8.87 23.13
CA GLY A 254 10.30 -8.76 21.68
C GLY A 254 8.87 -9.15 21.26
N MET A 255 8.38 -10.29 21.75
CA MET A 255 7.01 -10.75 21.52
C MET A 255 5.96 -9.72 21.97
N LEU A 256 6.12 -9.14 23.16
CA LEU A 256 5.19 -8.12 23.68
C LEU A 256 5.21 -6.84 22.84
N ALA A 257 6.38 -6.44 22.31
CA ALA A 257 6.46 -5.30 21.40
C ALA A 257 5.65 -5.56 20.11
N SER A 258 5.77 -6.75 19.52
CA SER A 258 4.98 -7.16 18.35
C SER A 258 3.48 -7.24 18.66
N VAL A 259 3.11 -7.80 19.81
CA VAL A 259 1.72 -7.84 20.32
C VAL A 259 1.13 -6.43 20.38
N CYS A 260 1.86 -5.45 20.93
CA CYS A 260 1.41 -4.05 20.97
C CYS A 260 1.19 -3.49 19.55
N GLY A 261 2.12 -3.75 18.62
CA GLY A 261 2.01 -3.31 17.23
C GLY A 261 0.80 -3.92 16.50
N PHE A 262 0.57 -5.23 16.64
CA PHE A 262 -0.56 -5.90 16.01
C PHE A 262 -1.90 -5.58 16.68
N ALA A 263 -1.92 -5.35 18.00
CA ALA A 263 -3.12 -4.92 18.71
C ALA A 263 -3.60 -3.54 18.21
N ALA A 264 -2.69 -2.62 17.86
CA ALA A 264 -3.07 -1.33 17.29
C ALA A 264 -3.83 -1.46 15.96
N LEU A 265 -3.56 -2.50 15.16
CA LEU A 265 -4.27 -2.74 13.90
C LEU A 265 -5.73 -3.19 14.09
N LEU A 266 -6.08 -3.76 15.25
CA LEU A 266 -7.45 -4.20 15.56
C LEU A 266 -8.45 -3.04 15.58
N ALA A 267 -8.00 -1.83 15.90
CA ALA A 267 -8.83 -0.63 15.92
C ALA A 267 -9.12 -0.07 14.51
N SER A 268 -8.59 -0.69 13.45
CA SER A 268 -8.76 -0.20 12.08
C SER A 268 -10.19 -0.41 11.56
N THR A 269 -10.76 0.65 10.97
CA THR A 269 -12.03 0.56 10.21
C THR A 269 -11.88 -0.19 8.89
N PHE A 270 -10.65 -0.48 8.45
CA PHE A 270 -10.41 -1.25 7.24
C PHE A 270 -10.37 -2.76 7.57
N PRO A 271 -11.33 -3.57 7.08
CA PRO A 271 -11.45 -4.97 7.48
C PRO A 271 -10.18 -5.79 7.28
N GLY A 272 -9.41 -5.53 6.22
CA GLY A 272 -8.16 -6.26 5.95
C GLY A 272 -7.07 -5.99 6.99
N LEU A 273 -6.98 -4.77 7.54
CA LEU A 273 -6.02 -4.42 8.57
C LEU A 273 -6.43 -4.99 9.93
N ALA A 274 -7.72 -4.97 10.26
CA ALA A 274 -8.23 -5.60 11.47
C ALA A 274 -8.04 -7.13 11.46
N GLN A 275 -8.29 -7.78 10.32
CA GLN A 275 -8.01 -9.21 10.14
C GLN A 275 -6.51 -9.53 10.29
N LEU A 276 -5.66 -8.69 9.68
CA LEU A 276 -4.20 -8.79 9.82
C LEU A 276 -3.76 -8.68 11.29
N GLY A 277 -4.27 -7.68 12.00
CA GLY A 277 -3.99 -7.49 13.43
C GLY A 277 -4.37 -8.71 14.26
N LEU A 278 -5.58 -9.25 14.07
CA LEU A 278 -6.06 -10.40 14.83
C LEU A 278 -5.25 -11.67 14.53
N TYR A 279 -4.99 -11.93 13.24
CA TYR A 279 -4.20 -13.07 12.80
C TYR A 279 -2.80 -13.06 13.45
N SER A 280 -2.08 -11.95 13.33
CA SER A 280 -0.71 -11.85 13.83
C SER A 280 -0.67 -11.83 15.35
N LEU A 281 -1.59 -11.13 16.01
CA LEU A 281 -1.68 -11.08 17.47
C LEU A 281 -1.84 -12.48 18.07
N VAL A 282 -2.86 -13.23 17.60
CA VAL A 282 -3.12 -14.58 18.11
C VAL A 282 -2.00 -15.52 17.71
N GLY A 283 -1.48 -15.40 16.49
CA GLY A 283 -0.40 -16.25 16.00
C GLY A 283 0.88 -16.09 16.80
N VAL A 284 1.29 -14.86 17.11
CA VAL A 284 2.50 -14.56 17.90
C VAL A 284 2.35 -15.08 19.33
N LEU A 285 1.19 -14.85 19.96
CA LEU A 285 0.93 -15.36 21.31
C LEU A 285 0.95 -16.89 21.35
N ALA A 286 0.33 -17.55 20.38
CA ALA A 286 0.33 -19.00 20.27
C ALA A 286 1.74 -19.55 19.99
N ALA A 287 2.49 -18.96 19.07
CA ALA A 287 3.87 -19.35 18.78
C ALA A 287 4.79 -19.19 20.00
N GLY A 288 4.67 -18.07 20.72
CA GLY A 288 5.40 -17.82 21.95
C GLY A 288 5.05 -18.82 23.06
N ALA A 289 3.76 -19.11 23.25
CA ALA A 289 3.30 -20.10 24.22
C ALA A 289 3.80 -21.51 23.88
N VAL A 290 3.69 -21.93 22.61
CA VAL A 290 4.18 -23.22 22.14
C VAL A 290 5.70 -23.33 22.30
N THR A 291 6.45 -22.29 21.95
CA THR A 291 7.91 -22.27 22.17
C THR A 291 8.27 -22.39 23.65
N ARG A 292 7.47 -21.76 24.54
CA ARG A 292 7.77 -21.71 25.97
C ARG A 292 7.38 -22.97 26.74
N PHE A 293 6.25 -23.58 26.39
CA PHE A 293 5.64 -24.66 27.18
C PHE A 293 5.70 -26.02 26.49
N VAL A 294 5.53 -26.08 25.17
CA VAL A 294 5.40 -27.33 24.42
C VAL A 294 6.74 -27.76 23.84
N LEU A 295 7.41 -26.86 23.13
CA LEU A 295 8.65 -27.16 22.41
C LEU A 295 9.75 -27.74 23.32
N PRO A 296 9.97 -27.26 24.57
CA PRO A 296 11.00 -27.81 25.42
C PRO A 296 10.70 -29.23 25.93
N GLN A 297 9.43 -29.65 25.95
CA GLN A 297 9.03 -31.02 26.30
C GLN A 297 9.21 -31.97 25.11
N LEU A 298 9.19 -31.45 23.88
CA LEU A 298 9.40 -32.21 22.65
C LEU A 298 10.88 -32.36 22.28
N LEU A 299 11.78 -31.65 22.95
CA LEU A 299 13.22 -31.71 22.70
C LEU A 299 13.81 -33.04 23.20
N PRO A 300 14.43 -33.85 22.32
CA PRO A 300 15.16 -35.05 22.74
C PRO A 300 16.33 -34.71 23.69
N GLU A 301 16.65 -35.60 24.63
CA GLU A 301 17.78 -35.41 25.56
C GLU A 301 19.13 -35.19 24.85
N ALA A 302 19.31 -35.82 23.68
CA ALA A 302 20.49 -35.69 22.82
C ALA A 302 20.29 -34.73 21.63
N PHE A 303 19.42 -33.73 21.75
CA PHE A 303 19.19 -32.77 20.67
C PHE A 303 20.44 -31.90 20.43
N THR A 304 21.08 -32.09 19.29
CA THR A 304 22.23 -31.30 18.87
C THR A 304 21.93 -30.63 17.53
N VAL A 305 22.03 -29.30 17.52
CA VAL A 305 22.03 -28.50 16.29
C VAL A 305 23.49 -28.20 15.92
N ARG A 306 23.79 -28.07 14.62
CA ARG A 306 25.13 -27.73 14.15
C ARG A 306 25.65 -26.47 14.84
N ASP A 307 26.95 -26.47 15.17
CA ASP A 307 27.60 -25.27 15.68
C ASP A 307 27.80 -24.25 14.56
N LEU A 308 27.10 -23.12 14.64
CA LEU A 308 27.21 -22.03 13.68
C LEU A 308 28.23 -20.96 14.10
N ARG A 309 28.83 -21.07 15.30
CA ARG A 309 29.88 -20.14 15.78
C ARG A 309 31.07 -19.99 14.80
N PRO A 310 31.56 -21.06 14.13
CA PRO A 310 32.66 -20.93 13.17
C PRO A 310 32.29 -20.07 11.94
N LEU A 311 31.07 -20.23 11.43
CA LEU A 311 30.54 -19.42 10.33
C LEU A 311 30.35 -17.97 10.76
N GLY A 312 29.82 -17.75 11.97
CA GLY A 312 29.70 -16.41 12.56
C GLY A 312 31.05 -15.72 12.75
N ALA A 313 32.09 -16.47 13.17
CA ALA A 313 33.45 -15.94 13.30
C ALA A 313 34.09 -15.60 11.95
N ALA A 314 33.87 -16.42 10.92
CA ALA A 314 34.33 -16.15 9.56
C ALA A 314 33.65 -14.91 8.96
N ALA A 315 32.32 -14.82 9.07
CA ALA A 315 31.56 -13.64 8.65
C ALA A 315 31.97 -12.38 9.42
N GLY A 316 32.22 -12.50 10.73
CA GLY A 316 32.73 -11.42 11.57
C GLY A 316 34.11 -10.92 11.15
N LYS A 317 35.02 -11.82 10.72
CA LYS A 317 36.32 -11.43 10.16
C LYS A 317 36.17 -10.67 8.84
N VAL A 318 35.31 -11.13 7.94
CA VAL A 318 35.02 -10.45 6.66
C VAL A 318 34.39 -9.07 6.88
N LEU A 319 33.42 -8.96 7.79
CA LEU A 319 32.76 -7.68 8.12
C LEU A 319 33.70 -6.70 8.83
N ARG A 320 34.62 -7.19 9.69
CA ARG A 320 35.67 -6.35 10.28
C ARG A 320 36.71 -5.92 9.25
N GLY A 321 37.05 -6.79 8.30
CA GLY A 321 37.89 -6.43 7.14
C GLY A 321 37.22 -5.45 6.17
N GLY A 322 35.88 -5.46 6.08
CA GLY A 322 35.12 -4.44 5.33
C GLY A 322 34.95 -3.11 6.07
N ARG A 323 35.11 -3.08 7.40
CA ARG A 323 35.06 -1.84 8.20
C ARG A 323 36.31 -0.98 8.05
N SER A 324 37.47 -1.55 7.73
CA SER A 324 38.65 -0.75 7.33
C SER A 324 38.46 -0.09 5.95
N ALA A 325 37.69 -0.72 5.05
CA ALA A 325 37.32 -0.11 3.77
C ALA A 325 36.26 1.01 3.90
N ARG A 326 35.46 1.02 4.98
CA ARG A 326 34.53 2.13 5.27
C ARG A 326 35.23 3.46 5.55
N PHE A 327 36.45 3.46 6.09
CA PHE A 327 37.23 4.70 6.26
C PHE A 327 37.79 5.22 4.94
N ALA A 328 38.13 4.34 3.99
CA ALA A 328 38.57 4.73 2.66
C ALA A 328 37.41 5.31 1.80
N LEU A 329 36.18 4.82 2.00
CA LEU A 329 34.98 5.31 1.30
C LEU A 329 34.36 6.58 1.89
N LEU A 330 34.74 6.97 3.11
CA LEU A 330 34.34 8.25 3.73
C LEU A 330 35.36 9.39 3.47
N ALA A 331 36.50 9.06 2.86
CA ALA A 331 37.56 10.01 2.49
C ALA A 331 37.54 10.39 0.99
N LEU A 332 36.50 9.96 0.26
CA LEU A 332 36.18 10.28 -1.13
C LEU A 332 34.88 11.10 -1.16
#